data_AF-A0A5K1FND3-F1
#
_entry.id   AF-A0A5K1FND3-F1
#
_cell.length_a   1.000
_cell.length_b   1.000
_cell.length_c   1.000
_cell.angle_alpha   90.00
_cell.angle_beta   90.00
_cell.angle_gamma   90.00
#
_symmetry.space_group_name_H-M   'P 1'
#
loop_
_entity.id
_entity.type
_entity.pdbx_description
1 polymer ?
#
loop_
_entity_poly.entity_id
_entity_poly.type
_entity_poly.pdbx_seq_one_letter_code
_entity_poly.pdbx_strand_id
1 'polypeptide(L)' 'MIVALGAGPWDALFGGGNVPAFVLASLAALVAAVIAARKLPRLSNNAPAAFHGFG' A
#
# COMPACT_ATOMS: atom_id res chain seq x y z
N MET A 1 2.39 -26.04 -8.59
CA MET A 1 1.39 -25.74 -9.66
C MET A 1 0.01 -25.30 -9.12
N ILE A 2 -0.12 -24.83 -7.88
CA ILE A 2 -1.41 -24.36 -7.32
C ILE A 2 -1.75 -22.94 -7.77
N VAL A 3 -0.74 -22.07 -7.86
CA VAL A 3 -0.89 -20.67 -8.29
C VAL A 3 -1.38 -20.58 -9.74
N ALA A 4 -0.98 -21.52 -10.60
CA ALA A 4 -1.34 -21.53 -12.03
C ALA A 4 -2.83 -21.87 -12.28
N LEU A 5 -3.47 -22.66 -11.40
CA LEU A 5 -4.89 -23.01 -11.53
C LEU A 5 -5.81 -21.83 -11.20
N GLY A 6 -5.41 -20.98 -10.24
CA GLY A 6 -6.15 -19.77 -9.89
C GLY A 6 -5.81 -18.58 -10.78
N ALA A 7 -4.58 -18.50 -11.30
CA ALA A 7 -4.13 -17.40 -12.15
C ALA A 7 -4.86 -17.35 -13.50
N GLY A 8 -5.22 -18.49 -14.11
CA GLY A 8 -5.95 -18.50 -15.39
C GLY A 8 -7.36 -17.87 -15.33
N PRO A 9 -8.23 -18.31 -14.41
CA PRO A 9 -9.55 -17.69 -14.22
C PRO A 9 -9.47 -16.24 -13.72
N TRP A 10 -8.50 -15.95 -12.86
CA TRP A 10 -8.28 -14.59 -12.33
C TRP A 10 -7.81 -13.64 -13.43
N ASP A 11 -6.84 -14.03 -14.25
CA ASP A 11 -6.40 -13.26 -15.41
C ASP A 11 -7.58 -12.99 -16.38
N ALA A 12 -8.43 -14.01 -16.63
CA ALA A 12 -9.63 -13.83 -17.46
C ALA A 12 -10.68 -12.89 -16.83
N LEU A 13 -10.85 -12.90 -15.51
CA LEU A 13 -11.80 -12.03 -14.81
C LEU A 13 -11.40 -10.54 -14.84
N PHE A 14 -10.09 -10.29 -14.83
CA PHE A 14 -9.53 -8.93 -14.92
C PHE A 14 -9.17 -8.50 -16.35
N GLY A 15 -9.52 -9.32 -17.35
CA GLY A 15 -9.38 -8.98 -18.78
C GLY A 15 -7.99 -9.24 -19.39
N GLY A 16 -7.12 -9.98 -18.68
CA GLY A 16 -5.77 -10.29 -19.10
C GLY A 16 -4.74 -9.19 -18.79
N GLY A 17 -3.49 -9.59 -18.54
CA GLY A 17 -2.35 -8.67 -18.42
C GLY A 17 -2.05 -8.22 -16.99
N ASN A 18 -1.66 -6.96 -16.78
CA ASN A 18 -1.09 -6.50 -15.50
C ASN A 18 -2.14 -6.04 -14.48
N VAL A 19 -3.43 -6.02 -14.85
CA VAL A 19 -4.54 -5.51 -14.03
C VAL A 19 -4.67 -6.22 -12.67
N PRO A 20 -4.58 -7.58 -12.60
CA PRO A 20 -4.47 -8.30 -11.33
C PRO A 20 -3.46 -7.73 -10.32
N ALA A 21 -2.27 -7.36 -10.81
CA ALA A 21 -1.20 -6.84 -9.98
C ALA A 21 -1.52 -5.44 -9.47
N PHE A 22 -2.13 -4.58 -10.29
CA PHE A 22 -2.57 -3.26 -9.88
C PHE A 22 -3.69 -3.30 -8.84
N VAL A 23 -4.63 -4.26 -8.96
CA VAL A 23 -5.71 -4.43 -7.98
C VAL A 23 -5.15 -4.87 -6.64
N LEU A 24 -4.24 -5.85 -6.63
CA LEU A 24 -3.53 -6.28 -5.43
C LEU A 24 -2.72 -5.13 -4.80
N ALA A 25 -1.97 -4.39 -5.61
CA ALA A 25 -1.18 -3.25 -5.15
C ALA A 25 -2.07 -2.14 -4.55
N SER A 26 -3.20 -1.83 -5.20
CA SER A 26 -4.14 -0.82 -4.71
C SER A 26 -4.77 -1.22 -3.38
N LEU A 27 -5.13 -2.50 -3.22
CA LEU A 27 -5.69 -3.02 -1.98
C LEU A 27 -4.65 -3.00 -0.84
N ALA A 28 -3.42 -3.42 -1.14
CA ALA A 28 -2.32 -3.38 -0.18
C ALA A 28 -1.99 -1.95 0.25
N ALA A 29 -1.93 -1.01 -0.70
CA ALA A 29 -1.71 0.40 -0.43
C ALA A 29 -2.84 1.02 0.42
N LEU A 30 -4.10 0.66 0.15
CA LEU A 30 -5.25 1.12 0.93
C LEU A 30 -5.16 0.64 2.38
N VAL A 31 -4.88 -0.64 2.61
CA VAL A 31 -4.74 -1.21 3.95
C VAL A 31 -3.59 -0.55 4.70
N ALA A 32 -2.44 -0.38 4.04
CA ALA A 32 -1.30 0.30 4.62
C ALA A 32 -1.62 1.77 4.98
N ALA A 33 -2.33 2.49 4.11
CA ALA A 33 -2.75 3.86 4.35
C ALA A 33 -3.70 3.97 5.55
N VAL A 34 -4.68 3.07 5.67
CA VAL A 34 -5.61 3.03 6.82
C VAL A 34 -4.85 2.74 8.12
N ILE A 35 -3.92 1.78 8.11
CA ILE A 35 -3.10 1.46 9.27
C ILE A 35 -2.23 2.65 9.65
N ALA A 36 -1.55 3.27 8.69
CA ALA A 36 -0.72 4.44 8.92
C ALA A 36 -1.54 5.58 9.52
N ALA A 37 -2.69 5.91 8.94
CA ALA A 37 -3.58 6.96 9.44
C ALA A 37 -4.07 6.70 10.87
N ARG A 38 -4.27 5.44 11.26
CA ARG A 38 -4.71 5.05 12.61
C ARG A 38 -3.56 4.94 13.61
N LYS A 39 -2.36 4.56 13.16
CA LYS A 39 -1.18 4.37 14.00
C LYS A 39 -0.30 5.60 14.13
N LEU A 40 -0.53 6.65 13.34
CA LEU A 40 0.14 7.93 13.49
C LEU A 40 -0.07 8.43 14.93
N PRO A 41 0.97 8.39 15.80
CA PRO A 41 0.86 8.96 17.12
C PRO A 41 0.65 10.47 16.91
N ARG A 42 -0.26 11.07 17.69
CA ARG A 42 -0.34 12.52 17.75
C ARG A 42 1.06 13.03 18.07
N LEU A 43 1.64 13.82 17.16
CA LEU A 43 2.89 14.53 17.43
C LEU A 43 2.69 15.20 18.79
N SER A 44 3.41 14.70 19.80
CA SER A 44 3.49 15.37 21.08
C SER A 44 3.92 16.79 20.76
N ASN A 45 3.21 17.78 21.29
CA ASN A 45 3.35 19.21 21.01
C ASN A 45 4.72 19.80 21.45
N ASN A 46 5.72 18.93 21.63
CA ASN A 46 7.02 19.16 22.19
C ASN A 46 8.16 18.61 21.30
N ALA A 47 7.89 18.21 20.06
CA ALA A 47 8.95 18.00 19.08
C ALA A 47 9.52 19.37 18.71
N PRO A 48 10.76 19.72 19.11
CA PRO A 48 11.35 20.96 18.63
C PRO A 48 11.46 20.84 17.12
N ALA A 49 10.99 21.86 16.39
CA ALA A 49 11.23 21.97 14.97
C ALA A 49 12.75 21.98 14.76
N ALA A 50 13.31 20.81 14.42
CA ALA A 50 14.71 20.68 14.07
C ALA A 50 14.91 21.32 12.69
N PHE A 51 14.91 22.64 12.67
CA PHE A 51 15.49 23.43 11.60
C PHE A 51 17.01 23.23 11.69
N HIS A 52 17.52 22.23 10.97
CA HIS A 52 18.95 22.13 10.71
C HIS A 52 19.25 23.08 9.55
N GLY A 53 19.44 24.35 9.88
CA GLY A 53 20.05 25.31 8.96
C GLY A 53 21.46 24.83 8.64
N PHE A 54 21.74 24.63 7.35
CA PHE A 54 23.10 24.44 6.86
C PHE A 54 23.93 25.68 7.20
N GLY A 55 24.90 25.51 8.08
CA GLY A 55 25.94 26.48 8.44
C GLY A 55 27.28 25.77 8.48
#